data_AF-A0A6C0HJK7-F1
#
_entry.id   AF-A0A6C0HJK7-F1
#
_cell.length_a   1.000
_cell.length_b   1.000
_cell.length_c   1.000
_cell.angle_alpha   90.00
_cell.angle_beta   90.00
_cell.angle_gamma   90.00
#
_symmetry.space_group_name_H-M   'P 1'
#
loop_
_entity.id
_entity.type
_entity.pdbx_description
1 polymer ?
#
loop_
_entity_poly.entity_id
_entity_poly.type
_entity_poly.pdbx_seq_one_letter_code
_entity_poly.pdbx_strand_id
1 'polypeptide(L)'
;MFSNPRSIARKPLDMQFTLHPSQRSNYNPVIRNNIPIPRVAIPAPAPAPAKATSKVLLWGPPFWFLFHTLAEKVNESKFAIMRVELLNIIFLICQNLPCPDCTNHATQYLNSINFKGIQTKQQLKETLFVFHNSVNARKGNPIFSQAELDSKYEKANLHAIWRNFIIEFSRKQKNMRMLSNDFHRENITKVLQTWIASNASNFD
;
A
#
# COMPACT_ATOMS: atom_id res chain seq x y z
N MET A 1 -9.89 -6.68 -51.85
CA MET A 1 -11.27 -6.29 -52.16
C MET A 1 -12.16 -6.74 -51.02
N PHE A 2 -12.70 -5.78 -50.26
CA PHE A 2 -14.08 -5.69 -49.76
C PHE A 2 -14.12 -4.44 -48.87
N SER A 3 -14.67 -3.38 -49.44
CA SER A 3 -14.89 -2.08 -48.82
C SER A 3 -16.39 -1.83 -48.92
N ASN A 4 -17.05 -1.42 -47.83
CA ASN A 4 -18.27 -0.64 -47.98
C ASN A 4 -18.53 0.27 -46.76
N PRO A 5 -18.54 1.61 -46.95
CA PRO A 5 -18.96 2.60 -45.97
C PRO A 5 -20.44 3.01 -46.17
N ARG A 6 -21.13 3.38 -45.09
CA ARG A 6 -22.37 4.17 -45.20
C ARG A 6 -22.39 5.28 -44.15
N SER A 7 -22.18 6.49 -44.66
CA SER A 7 -22.70 7.76 -44.14
C SER A 7 -24.01 8.07 -44.86
N ILE A 8 -24.93 8.82 -44.21
CA ILE A 8 -25.81 9.85 -44.85
C ILE A 8 -26.49 10.74 -43.77
N ALA A 9 -26.22 12.04 -43.94
CA ALA A 9 -27.02 13.26 -43.74
C ALA A 9 -27.69 13.65 -42.40
N ARG A 10 -27.37 14.90 -42.01
CA ARG A 10 -28.06 15.74 -41.03
C ARG A 10 -29.12 16.63 -41.71
N LYS A 11 -30.19 16.98 -41.00
CA LYS A 11 -30.91 18.27 -41.10
C LYS A 11 -31.45 18.70 -39.71
N PRO A 12 -31.69 20.00 -39.48
CA PRO A 12 -31.62 20.62 -38.15
C PRO A 12 -32.98 20.75 -37.46
N LEU A 13 -32.99 20.84 -36.13
CA LEU A 13 -34.11 21.38 -35.36
C LEU A 13 -33.60 22.51 -34.46
N ASP A 14 -34.24 23.68 -34.64
CA ASP A 14 -34.17 24.83 -33.76
C ASP A 14 -34.47 24.44 -32.31
N MET A 15 -33.62 24.88 -31.38
CA MET A 15 -33.92 24.80 -29.96
C MET A 15 -33.85 26.20 -29.36
N GLN A 16 -35.04 26.77 -29.18
CA GLN A 16 -35.27 28.03 -28.48
C GLN A 16 -34.86 27.88 -27.01
N PHE A 17 -34.17 28.90 -26.49
CA PHE A 17 -33.85 29.04 -25.08
C PHE A 17 -35.10 29.37 -24.27
N THR A 18 -35.52 28.47 -23.38
CA THR A 18 -36.44 28.79 -22.29
C THR A 18 -35.75 28.54 -20.95
N LEU A 19 -35.46 29.62 -20.22
CA LEU A 19 -35.00 29.61 -18.84
C LEU A 19 -36.15 29.15 -17.93
N HIS A 20 -35.95 28.06 -17.20
CA HIS A 20 -36.82 27.68 -16.07
C HIS A 20 -36.11 27.94 -14.74
N PRO A 21 -36.82 28.41 -13.69
CA PRO A 21 -36.21 28.87 -12.46
C PRO A 21 -35.66 27.72 -11.60
N SER A 22 -34.51 28.00 -10.98
CA SER A 22 -33.80 27.13 -10.04
C SER A 22 -34.64 26.83 -8.79
N GLN A 23 -34.88 25.56 -8.52
CA GLN A 23 -35.32 25.13 -7.20
C GLN A 23 -34.12 25.18 -6.24
N ARG A 24 -34.22 26.06 -5.23
CA ARG A 24 -33.27 26.14 -4.12
C ARG A 24 -33.42 24.88 -3.26
N SER A 25 -32.40 24.01 -3.30
CA SER A 25 -32.23 23.00 -2.26
C SER A 25 -31.52 23.64 -1.08
N ASN A 26 -32.20 23.72 0.06
CA ASN A 26 -31.63 24.13 1.35
C ASN A 26 -30.60 23.09 1.81
N TYR A 27 -29.33 23.29 1.47
CA TYR A 27 -28.22 22.59 2.10
C TYR A 27 -27.75 23.39 3.33
N ASN A 28 -28.12 22.89 4.51
CA ASN A 28 -27.51 23.30 5.78
C ASN A 28 -26.11 22.67 5.89
N PRO A 29 -25.03 23.44 6.14
CA PRO A 29 -23.73 22.88 6.44
C PRO A 29 -23.74 22.37 7.89
N VAL A 30 -23.74 21.05 8.06
CA VAL A 30 -23.50 20.45 9.37
C VAL A 30 -22.01 20.59 9.67
N ILE A 31 -21.65 21.53 10.55
CA ILE A 31 -20.35 21.57 11.21
C ILE A 31 -20.27 20.30 12.06
N ARG A 32 -19.46 19.32 11.62
CA ARG A 32 -19.24 18.09 12.36
C ARG A 32 -18.08 18.30 13.32
N ASN A 33 -18.43 18.61 14.56
CA ASN A 33 -17.55 18.62 15.72
C ASN A 33 -16.73 17.33 15.82
N ASN A 34 -15.50 17.44 16.34
CA ASN A 34 -14.54 16.37 16.63
C ASN A 34 -15.21 15.03 17.00
N ILE A 35 -15.11 14.07 16.08
CA ILE A 35 -15.46 12.67 16.36
C ILE A 35 -14.23 12.04 17.00
N PRO A 36 -14.33 11.46 18.21
CA PRO A 36 -13.25 10.65 18.77
C PRO A 36 -12.96 9.50 17.82
N ILE A 37 -11.69 9.28 17.49
CA ILE A 37 -11.25 8.06 16.80
C ILE A 37 -11.83 6.88 17.60
N PRO A 38 -12.67 6.02 17.01
CA PRO A 38 -13.16 4.85 17.73
C PRO A 38 -11.93 4.02 18.07
N ARG A 39 -11.62 3.91 19.36
CA ARG A 39 -10.70 2.90 19.86
C ARG A 39 -11.37 1.57 19.53
N VAL A 40 -11.01 0.97 18.40
CA VAL A 40 -11.41 -0.39 18.07
C VAL A 40 -10.84 -1.24 19.19
N ALA A 41 -11.72 -1.66 20.10
CA ALA A 41 -11.37 -2.66 21.09
C ALA A 41 -10.91 -3.88 20.30
N ILE A 42 -9.63 -4.24 20.43
CA ILE A 42 -9.13 -5.50 19.90
C ILE A 42 -9.94 -6.57 20.64
N PRO A 43 -10.81 -7.33 19.95
CA PRO A 43 -11.54 -8.39 20.61
C PRO A 43 -10.53 -9.36 21.22
N ALA A 44 -10.77 -9.79 22.46
CA ALA A 44 -9.98 -10.84 23.10
C ALA A 44 -9.85 -12.04 22.13
N PRO A 45 -8.66 -12.63 21.97
CA PRO A 45 -8.47 -13.69 20.99
C PRO A 45 -9.39 -14.87 21.35
N ALA A 46 -10.30 -15.20 20.43
CA ALA A 46 -11.02 -16.46 20.46
C ALA A 46 -9.99 -17.62 20.50
N PRO A 47 -10.32 -18.76 21.15
CA PRO A 47 -9.42 -19.91 21.16
C PRO A 47 -9.03 -20.27 19.74
N ALA A 48 -7.72 -20.26 19.47
CA ALA A 48 -7.18 -20.45 18.14
C ALA A 48 -7.65 -21.81 17.58
N PRO A 49 -8.24 -21.84 16.36
CA PRO A 49 -8.52 -23.11 15.70
C PRO A 49 -7.21 -23.89 15.50
N ALA A 50 -7.28 -25.22 15.64
CA ALA A 50 -6.15 -26.13 15.50
C ALA A 50 -5.35 -25.81 14.22
N LYS A 51 -4.03 -25.66 14.36
CA LYS A 51 -3.09 -25.25 13.30
C LYS A 51 -3.22 -26.15 12.07
N ALA A 52 -3.98 -25.71 11.07
CA ALA A 52 -3.73 -26.11 9.70
C ALA A 52 -2.31 -25.65 9.35
N THR A 53 -1.48 -26.56 8.84
CA THR A 53 -0.08 -26.29 8.50
C THR A 53 -0.01 -25.28 7.34
N SER A 54 -0.10 -23.99 7.67
CA SER A 54 0.01 -22.94 6.67
C SER A 54 1.41 -23.01 6.05
N LYS A 55 1.48 -23.30 4.76
CA LYS A 55 2.73 -23.24 4.00
C LYS A 55 3.41 -21.90 4.29
N VAL A 56 4.58 -21.94 4.92
CA VAL A 56 5.35 -20.73 5.25
C VAL A 56 5.73 -20.07 3.93
N LEU A 57 5.18 -18.88 3.68
CA LEU A 57 5.51 -18.09 2.50
C LEU A 57 6.89 -17.47 2.71
N LEU A 58 7.92 -18.12 2.17
CA LEU A 58 9.32 -17.70 2.31
C LEU A 58 9.59 -16.28 1.78
N TRP A 59 8.77 -15.79 0.85
CA TRP A 59 8.93 -14.46 0.26
C TRP A 59 8.40 -13.33 1.14
N GLY A 60 7.53 -13.61 2.12
CA GLY A 60 6.88 -12.57 2.94
C GLY A 60 7.83 -11.81 3.88
N PRO A 61 8.70 -12.50 4.66
CA PRO A 61 9.58 -11.83 5.61
C PRO A 61 10.46 -10.72 5.02
N PRO A 62 11.13 -10.89 3.86
CA PRO A 62 11.95 -9.82 3.27
C PRO A 62 11.20 -8.50 2.99
N PHE A 63 9.90 -8.57 2.68
CA PHE A 63 9.07 -7.37 2.45
C PHE A 63 8.79 -6.64 3.76
N TRP A 64 8.41 -7.37 4.80
CA TRP A 64 8.19 -6.79 6.12
C TRP A 64 9.48 -6.21 6.70
N PHE A 65 10.60 -6.91 6.53
CA PHE A 65 11.91 -6.39 6.94
C PHE A 65 12.23 -5.09 6.21
N LEU A 66 11.99 -5.01 4.89
CA LEU A 66 12.19 -3.77 4.16
C LEU A 66 11.31 -2.64 4.70
N PHE A 67 10.00 -2.84 4.81
CA PHE A 67 9.08 -1.76 5.21
C PHE A 67 9.43 -1.18 6.58
N HIS A 68 9.64 -2.05 7.56
CA HIS A 68 9.99 -1.61 8.91
C HIS A 68 11.40 -1.01 8.97
N THR A 69 12.35 -1.51 8.19
CA THR A 69 13.69 -0.90 8.12
C THR A 69 13.65 0.48 7.46
N LEU A 70 12.89 0.69 6.38
CA LEU A 70 12.75 2.01 5.77
C LEU A 70 12.15 3.01 6.75
N ALA A 71 11.12 2.62 7.50
CA ALA A 71 10.50 3.46 8.52
C ALA A 71 11.44 3.71 9.72
N GLU A 72 12.26 2.73 10.09
CA GLU A 72 13.23 2.85 11.17
C GLU A 72 14.46 3.67 10.79
N LYS A 73 14.93 3.56 9.55
CA LYS A 73 16.19 4.16 9.10
C LYS A 73 16.04 5.49 8.42
N VAL A 74 14.84 5.91 7.99
CA VAL A 74 14.66 7.25 7.44
C VAL A 74 15.04 8.30 8.49
N ASN A 75 15.85 9.27 8.09
CA ASN A 75 16.33 10.31 8.99
C ASN A 75 15.16 11.20 9.40
N GLU A 76 14.98 11.43 10.71
CA GLU A 76 13.83 12.19 11.23
C GLU A 76 13.72 13.58 10.58
N SER A 77 14.86 14.26 10.41
CA SER A 77 14.95 15.59 9.79
C SER A 77 14.62 15.62 8.30
N LYS A 78 14.70 14.47 7.61
CA LYS A 78 14.39 14.32 6.18
C LYS A 78 12.99 13.78 5.95
N PHE A 79 12.35 13.20 6.97
CA PHE A 79 11.08 12.53 6.83
C PHE A 79 10.02 13.41 6.16
N ALA A 80 9.83 14.65 6.63
CA ALA A 80 8.80 15.54 6.09
C ALA A 80 8.92 15.77 4.57
N ILE A 81 10.15 15.84 4.05
CA ILE A 81 10.45 16.08 2.63
C ILE A 81 10.22 14.80 1.82
N MET A 82 10.68 13.66 2.34
CA MET A 82 10.60 12.38 1.63
C MET A 82 9.27 11.65 1.79
N ARG A 83 8.45 12.07 2.75
CA ARG A 83 7.25 11.40 3.21
C ARG A 83 6.37 10.86 2.08
N VAL A 84 6.07 11.71 1.12
CA VAL A 84 5.19 11.36 -0.01
C VAL A 84 5.83 10.27 -0.86
N GLU A 85 7.10 10.41 -1.19
CA GLU A 85 7.82 9.46 -2.02
C GLU A 85 8.01 8.11 -1.31
N LEU A 86 8.45 8.13 -0.04
CA LEU A 86 8.62 6.94 0.79
C LEU A 86 7.32 6.15 0.93
N LEU A 87 6.22 6.86 1.23
CA LEU A 87 4.90 6.25 1.28
C LEU A 87 4.58 5.60 -0.07
N ASN A 88 4.64 6.36 -1.18
CA ASN A 88 4.33 5.85 -2.51
C ASN A 88 5.11 4.58 -2.88
N ILE A 89 6.38 4.48 -2.47
CA ILE A 89 7.20 3.29 -2.69
C ILE A 89 6.66 2.07 -1.93
N ILE A 90 6.28 2.24 -0.65
CA ILE A 90 5.65 1.17 0.13
C ILE A 90 4.34 0.70 -0.54
N PHE A 91 3.49 1.64 -0.98
CA PHE A 91 2.24 1.31 -1.68
C PHE A 91 2.47 0.59 -2.99
N LEU A 92 3.41 1.10 -3.81
CA LEU A 92 3.77 0.50 -5.08
C LEU A 92 4.18 -0.96 -4.92
N ILE A 93 4.97 -1.27 -3.88
CA ILE A 93 5.36 -2.64 -3.56
C ILE A 93 4.14 -3.48 -3.15
N CYS A 94 3.28 -2.96 -2.27
CA CYS A 94 2.06 -3.65 -1.82
C CYS A 94 1.05 -3.93 -2.95
N GLN A 95 0.98 -3.07 -3.96
CA GLN A 95 0.14 -3.25 -5.15
C GLN A 95 0.70 -4.27 -6.14
N ASN A 96 1.93 -4.74 -5.93
CA ASN A 96 2.64 -5.61 -6.85
C ASN A 96 3.32 -6.78 -6.11
N LEU A 97 2.70 -7.26 -5.03
CA LEU A 97 3.21 -8.43 -4.31
C LEU A 97 3.16 -9.67 -5.21
N PRO A 98 4.09 -10.63 -5.04
CA PRO A 98 4.13 -11.84 -5.85
C PRO A 98 2.92 -12.77 -5.64
N CYS A 99 2.04 -12.46 -4.68
CA CYS A 99 0.79 -13.16 -4.44
C CYS A 99 -0.41 -12.24 -4.71
N PRO A 100 -1.31 -12.59 -5.65
CA PRO A 100 -2.51 -11.80 -5.96
C PRO A 100 -3.43 -11.57 -4.75
N ASP A 101 -3.68 -12.61 -3.94
CA ASP A 101 -4.54 -12.47 -2.77
C ASP A 101 -3.91 -11.55 -1.72
N CYS A 102 -2.59 -11.60 -1.55
CA CYS A 102 -1.88 -10.68 -0.67
C CYS A 102 -1.95 -9.24 -1.21
N THR A 103 -1.80 -9.06 -2.52
CA THR A 103 -1.93 -7.76 -3.18
C THR A 103 -3.32 -7.16 -2.97
N ASN A 104 -4.38 -7.95 -3.16
CA ASN A 104 -5.75 -7.51 -2.96
C ASN A 104 -6.00 -7.09 -1.50
N HIS A 105 -5.65 -7.95 -0.54
CA HIS A 105 -5.82 -7.63 0.87
C HIS A 105 -4.99 -6.42 1.32
N ALA A 106 -3.74 -6.30 0.85
CA ALA A 106 -2.89 -5.16 1.15
C ALA A 106 -3.49 -3.88 0.57
N THR A 107 -3.86 -3.88 -0.71
CA THR A 107 -4.46 -2.71 -1.38
C THR A 107 -5.75 -2.27 -0.68
N GLN A 108 -6.63 -3.20 -0.31
CA GLN A 108 -7.84 -2.89 0.45
C GLN A 108 -7.53 -2.25 1.81
N TYR A 109 -6.59 -2.82 2.56
CA TYR A 109 -6.18 -2.26 3.85
C TYR A 109 -5.62 -0.85 3.68
N LEU A 110 -4.72 -0.66 2.72
CA LEU A 110 -4.06 0.60 2.44
C LEU A 110 -5.07 1.69 2.02
N ASN A 111 -6.07 1.35 1.21
CA ASN A 111 -7.15 2.27 0.84
C ASN A 111 -8.00 2.75 2.03
N SER A 112 -7.96 2.06 3.18
CA SER A 112 -8.66 2.50 4.40
C SER A 112 -7.86 3.49 5.25
N ILE A 113 -6.57 3.71 4.94
CA ILE A 113 -5.67 4.55 5.71
C ILE A 113 -5.75 6.01 5.23
N ASN A 114 -5.81 6.96 6.16
CA ASN A 114 -5.64 8.37 5.84
C ASN A 114 -4.15 8.73 5.64
N PHE A 115 -3.66 8.68 4.40
CA PHE A 115 -2.26 9.01 4.06
C PHE A 115 -1.83 10.42 4.43
N LYS A 116 -2.78 11.38 4.40
CA LYS A 116 -2.50 12.75 4.82
C LYS A 116 -2.29 12.86 6.33
N GLY A 117 -2.65 11.83 7.10
CA GLY A 117 -2.46 11.78 8.55
C GLY A 117 -1.06 11.33 8.97
N ILE A 118 -0.30 10.66 8.09
CA ILE A 118 1.07 10.23 8.39
C ILE A 118 1.99 11.40 8.11
N GLN A 119 2.49 12.04 9.17
CA GLN A 119 3.31 13.26 9.16
C GLN A 119 4.69 13.09 9.79
N THR A 120 4.87 12.09 10.65
CA THR A 120 6.15 11.81 11.32
C THR A 120 6.65 10.39 11.04
N LYS A 121 7.96 10.17 11.23
CA LYS A 121 8.58 8.84 11.16
C LYS A 121 7.90 7.86 12.10
N GLN A 122 7.62 8.30 13.33
CA GLN A 122 6.94 7.50 14.34
C GLN A 122 5.53 7.07 13.90
N GLN A 123 4.76 7.97 13.27
CA GLN A 123 3.44 7.62 12.73
C GLN A 123 3.53 6.60 11.58
N LEU A 124 4.59 6.64 10.76
CA LEU A 124 4.83 5.62 9.75
C LEU A 124 5.14 4.26 10.41
N LYS A 125 6.02 4.21 11.41
CA LYS A 125 6.33 2.99 12.18
C LYS A 125 5.06 2.37 12.77
N GLU A 126 4.23 3.18 13.43
CA GLU A 126 2.96 2.74 14.03
C GLU A 126 1.98 2.23 12.98
N THR A 127 1.85 2.94 11.85
CA THR A 127 0.98 2.52 10.74
C THR A 127 1.38 1.14 10.21
N LEU A 128 2.68 0.92 9.97
CA LEU A 128 3.19 -0.37 9.49
C LEU A 128 3.07 -1.46 10.56
N PHE A 129 3.23 -1.13 11.83
CA PHE A 129 3.05 -2.06 12.95
C PHE A 129 1.61 -2.57 13.02
N VAL A 130 0.64 -1.65 13.02
CA VAL A 130 -0.79 -2.01 13.04
C VAL A 130 -1.16 -2.80 11.78
N PHE A 131 -0.62 -2.40 10.61
CA PHE A 131 -0.84 -3.14 9.38
C PHE A 131 -0.32 -4.58 9.47
N HIS A 132 0.94 -4.76 9.87
CA HIS A 132 1.55 -6.08 9.98
C HIS A 132 0.80 -6.97 10.99
N ASN A 133 0.40 -6.41 12.13
CA ASN A 133 -0.38 -7.14 13.13
C ASN A 133 -1.79 -7.49 12.67
N SER A 134 -2.44 -6.65 11.84
CA SER A 134 -3.72 -7.00 11.21
C SER A 134 -3.59 -8.23 10.29
N VAL A 135 -2.46 -8.34 9.56
CA VAL A 135 -2.16 -9.50 8.73
C VAL A 135 -1.85 -10.72 9.58
N ASN A 136 -1.10 -10.56 10.68
CA ASN A 136 -0.82 -11.65 11.61
C ASN A 136 -2.09 -12.19 12.26
N ALA A 137 -2.98 -11.32 12.75
CA ALA A 137 -4.27 -11.70 13.29
C ALA A 137 -5.10 -12.52 12.29
N ARG A 138 -5.23 -12.02 11.05
CA ARG A 138 -5.97 -12.73 9.98
C ARG A 138 -5.38 -14.11 9.66
N LYS A 139 -4.05 -14.25 9.75
CA LYS A 139 -3.35 -15.50 9.46
C LYS A 139 -3.20 -16.43 10.68
N GLY A 140 -3.63 -16.01 11.87
CA GLY A 140 -3.41 -16.76 13.11
C GLY A 140 -1.95 -16.80 13.56
N ASN A 141 -1.13 -15.84 13.12
CA ASN A 141 0.25 -15.68 13.58
C ASN A 141 0.29 -14.92 14.92
N PRO A 142 1.36 -15.07 15.72
CA PRO A 142 1.60 -14.23 16.89
C PRO A 142 1.59 -12.73 16.54
N ILE A 143 1.01 -11.93 17.44
CA ILE A 143 1.01 -10.47 17.36
C ILE A 143 2.36 -9.96 17.89
N PHE A 144 3.00 -9.07 17.14
CA PHE A 144 4.21 -8.39 17.58
C PHE A 144 3.85 -7.35 18.65
N SER A 145 4.66 -7.25 19.70
CA SER A 145 4.68 -6.12 20.62
C SER A 145 5.54 -4.97 20.06
N GLN A 146 5.36 -3.77 20.62
CA GLN A 146 6.17 -2.60 20.25
C GLN A 146 7.66 -2.80 20.60
N ALA A 147 7.96 -3.40 21.75
CA ALA A 147 9.34 -3.68 22.17
C ALA A 147 10.04 -4.67 21.23
N GLU A 148 9.34 -5.70 20.76
CA GLU A 148 9.86 -6.62 19.76
C GLU A 148 10.07 -5.94 18.40
N LEU A 149 9.22 -4.97 18.04
CA LEU A 149 9.39 -4.18 16.83
C LEU A 149 10.70 -3.38 16.91
N ASP A 150 10.85 -2.56 17.94
CA ASP A 150 11.98 -1.64 18.08
C ASP A 150 13.30 -2.42 18.16
N SER A 151 13.39 -3.42 19.04
CA SER A 151 14.60 -4.24 19.18
C SER A 151 15.00 -4.99 17.90
N LYS A 152 14.01 -5.37 17.07
CA LYS A 152 14.25 -6.11 15.82
C LYS A 152 14.82 -5.23 14.71
N TYR A 153 14.37 -3.99 14.59
CA TYR A 153 14.73 -3.12 13.47
C TYR A 153 15.77 -2.05 13.81
N GLU A 154 16.03 -1.76 15.09
CA GLU A 154 17.05 -0.81 15.53
C GLU A 154 18.42 -1.08 14.88
N LYS A 155 18.84 -2.34 14.80
CA LYS A 155 20.13 -2.77 14.23
C LYS A 155 20.02 -3.24 12.78
N ALA A 156 18.91 -2.96 12.11
CA ALA A 156 18.69 -3.39 10.73
C ALA A 156 19.69 -2.75 9.76
N ASN A 157 20.29 -3.55 8.89
CA ASN A 157 21.16 -3.07 7.82
C ASN A 157 20.33 -2.90 6.55
N LEU A 158 20.01 -1.65 6.18
CA LEU A 158 19.17 -1.35 5.02
C LEU A 158 19.74 -1.92 3.73
N HIS A 159 21.05 -1.85 3.50
CA HIS A 159 21.67 -2.36 2.29
C HIS A 159 21.49 -3.89 2.13
N ALA A 160 21.73 -4.65 3.19
CA ALA A 160 21.55 -6.11 3.20
C ALA A 160 20.08 -6.50 3.01
N ILE A 161 19.17 -5.80 3.69
CA ILE A 161 17.73 -6.04 3.62
C ILE A 161 17.19 -5.69 2.22
N TRP A 162 17.62 -4.57 1.66
CA TRP A 162 17.26 -4.15 0.31
C TRP A 162 17.66 -5.20 -0.73
N ARG A 163 18.91 -5.69 -0.66
CA ARG A 163 19.41 -6.73 -1.56
C ARG A 163 18.53 -7.99 -1.49
N ASN A 164 18.22 -8.44 -0.28
CA ASN A 164 17.38 -9.61 -0.08
C ASN A 164 15.95 -9.39 -0.62
N PHE A 165 15.37 -8.23 -0.36
CA PHE A 165 14.07 -7.85 -0.88
C PHE A 165 14.04 -7.88 -2.42
N ILE A 166 15.02 -7.27 -3.09
CA ILE A 166 15.04 -7.21 -4.57
C ILE A 166 15.13 -8.61 -5.19
N ILE A 167 15.89 -9.53 -4.58
CA ILE A 167 15.98 -10.93 -5.01
C ILE A 167 14.61 -11.60 -4.96
N GLU A 168 13.87 -11.43 -3.86
CA GLU A 168 12.54 -12.04 -3.73
C GLU A 168 11.48 -11.34 -4.59
N PHE A 169 11.49 -10.01 -4.66
CA PHE A 169 10.54 -9.23 -5.46
C PHE A 169 10.66 -9.54 -6.95
N SER A 170 11.90 -9.69 -7.44
CA SER A 170 12.20 -9.97 -8.85
C SER A 170 12.15 -11.46 -9.19
N ARG A 171 11.84 -12.34 -8.23
CA ARG A 171 11.75 -13.77 -8.47
C ARG A 171 10.63 -14.07 -9.45
N LYS A 172 10.98 -14.68 -10.59
CA LYS A 172 10.02 -15.08 -11.63
C LYS A 172 9.17 -16.25 -11.15
N GLN A 173 7.89 -16.23 -11.49
CA GLN A 173 6.97 -17.33 -11.21
C GLN A 173 7.14 -18.39 -12.29
N LYS A 174 7.09 -19.67 -11.92
CA LYS A 174 7.18 -20.78 -12.89
C LYS A 174 5.89 -20.95 -13.73
N ASN A 175 4.83 -20.21 -13.40
CA ASN A 175 3.54 -20.30 -14.06
C ASN A 175 3.45 -19.29 -15.21
N MET A 176 3.33 -19.79 -16.44
CA MET A 176 3.23 -18.99 -17.67
C MET A 176 2.06 -17.98 -17.64
N ARG A 177 0.98 -18.27 -16.90
CA ARG A 177 -0.16 -17.35 -16.76
C ARG A 177 0.17 -16.09 -15.94
N MET A 178 1.29 -16.10 -15.22
CA MET A 178 1.76 -14.99 -14.37
C MET A 178 2.87 -14.16 -15.03
N LEU A 179 3.22 -14.43 -16.29
CA LEU A 179 4.25 -13.70 -17.04
C LEU A 179 4.03 -12.18 -17.05
N SER A 180 2.78 -11.74 -17.24
CA SER A 180 2.45 -10.30 -17.22
C SER A 180 2.82 -9.66 -15.88
N ASN A 181 2.52 -10.33 -14.77
CA ASN A 181 2.85 -9.85 -13.43
C ASN A 181 4.36 -9.84 -13.20
N ASP A 182 5.10 -10.79 -13.77
CA ASP A 182 6.56 -10.80 -13.72
C ASP A 182 7.15 -9.60 -14.47
N PHE A 183 6.65 -9.27 -15.67
CA PHE A 183 7.07 -8.09 -16.42
C PHE A 183 6.76 -6.78 -15.69
N HIS A 184 5.59 -6.68 -15.05
CA HIS A 184 5.23 -5.50 -14.26
C HIS A 184 6.18 -5.33 -13.07
N ARG A 185 6.45 -6.41 -12.32
CA ARG A 185 7.42 -6.37 -11.22
C ARG A 185 8.82 -6.03 -11.71
N GLU A 186 9.25 -6.51 -12.87
CA GLU A 186 10.56 -6.18 -13.45
C GLU A 186 10.70 -4.67 -13.74
N ASN A 187 9.67 -4.05 -14.30
CA ASN A 187 9.67 -2.59 -14.50
C ASN A 187 9.68 -1.83 -13.18
N ILE A 188 8.93 -2.30 -12.19
CA ILE A 188 8.92 -1.72 -10.85
C ILE A 188 10.28 -1.88 -10.18
N THR A 189 10.96 -3.02 -10.33
CA THR A 189 12.32 -3.23 -9.79
C THR A 189 13.27 -2.12 -10.26
N LYS A 190 13.19 -1.71 -11.52
CA LYS A 190 14.00 -0.60 -12.05
C LYS A 190 13.69 0.72 -11.35
N VAL A 191 12.39 1.04 -11.18
CA VAL A 191 11.94 2.23 -10.44
C VAL A 191 12.47 2.21 -9.00
N LEU A 192 12.35 1.07 -8.31
CA LEU A 192 12.82 0.88 -6.95
C LEU A 192 14.34 1.05 -6.82
N GLN A 193 15.10 0.50 -7.77
CA GLN A 193 16.56 0.62 -7.81
C GLN A 193 17.02 2.07 -8.02
N THR A 194 16.37 2.81 -8.92
CA THR A 194 16.64 4.24 -9.10
C THR A 194 16.29 5.01 -7.83
N TRP A 195 15.12 4.75 -7.26
CA TRP A 195 14.64 5.44 -6.07
C TRP A 195 15.60 5.31 -4.89
N ILE A 196 16.03 4.08 -4.56
CA ILE A 196 16.94 3.86 -3.43
C ILE A 196 18.31 4.49 -3.68
N ALA A 197 18.81 4.46 -4.92
CA ALA A 197 20.11 5.04 -5.26
C ALA A 197 20.10 6.57 -5.10
N SER A 198 19.00 7.23 -5.48
CA SER A 198 18.83 8.68 -5.32
C SER A 198 18.59 9.12 -3.87
N ASN A 199 18.12 8.21 -3.01
CA ASN A 199 17.68 8.55 -1.65
C ASN A 199 18.51 7.91 -0.54
N ALA A 200 19.55 7.13 -0.85
CA ALA A 200 20.33 6.38 0.13
C ALA A 200 20.90 7.25 1.26
N SER A 201 21.28 8.49 0.98
CA SER A 201 21.82 9.44 1.97
C SER A 201 20.80 9.94 2.99
N ASN A 202 19.52 9.66 2.79
CA ASN A 202 18.46 10.06 3.71
C ASN A 202 18.09 8.96 4.72
N PHE A 203 18.85 7.87 4.74
CA PHE A 203 18.71 6.77 5.68
C PHE A 203 20.01 6.58 6.48
N ASP A 204 19.84 6.24 7.76
CA ASP A 204 20.92 5.89 8.70
C ASP A 204 21.48 4.47 8.48
#